data_AF-A0A149UMR3-F1
#
_entry.id   AF-A0A149UMR3-F1
#
_cell.length_a   1.000
_cell.length_b   1.000
_cell.length_c   1.000
_cell.angle_alpha   90.00
_cell.angle_beta   90.00
_cell.angle_gamma   90.00
#
_symmetry.space_group_name_H-M   'P 1'
#
loop_
_entity.id
_entity.type
_entity.pdbx_description
1 polymer ?
#
loop_
_entity_poly.entity_id
_entity_poly.type
_entity_poly.pdbx_seq_one_letter_code
_entity_poly.pdbx_strand_id
1 'polypeptide(L)'
;MSRSSGSLSRRLTDPDFQGKIVERSLQTSIALAAVVIALAVLLARAWSYHPLPKYFFVDGINAPRPAIALNSPILSQEDFLSWVIKWSLKPYNINYRDYPSQLNAAGSHFTINGWNTFAQSFVQDGNLAKMKEAKLLCYAQPTRAATIRQQSMVNGHHHYVVQFPFVQTCENVNVESSQTLIATVHVERVDDADHPDGIAITQLVASPQ
;
A
#
# COMPACT_ATOMS: atom_id res chain seq x y z
N MET A 1 1.72 4.54 -90.30
CA MET A 1 1.63 5.11 -88.95
C MET A 1 2.73 4.51 -88.05
N SER A 2 3.99 4.95 -88.17
CA SER A 2 5.12 4.40 -87.38
C SER A 2 6.28 5.42 -87.22
N ARG A 3 5.97 6.70 -86.97
CA ARG A 3 7.00 7.74 -86.73
C ARG A 3 7.16 8.14 -85.26
N SER A 4 6.26 7.71 -84.37
CA SER A 4 6.32 8.06 -82.93
C SER A 4 7.18 7.12 -82.09
N SER A 5 7.37 5.85 -82.50
CA SER A 5 8.14 4.89 -81.69
C SER A 5 9.64 5.19 -81.69
N GLY A 6 10.21 5.59 -82.83
CA GLY A 6 11.64 5.92 -82.96
C GLY A 6 12.06 7.22 -82.27
N SER A 7 11.14 8.18 -82.14
CA SER A 7 11.41 9.43 -81.40
C SER A 7 11.32 9.23 -79.89
N LEU A 8 10.45 8.34 -79.42
CA LEU A 8 10.36 7.92 -78.03
C LEU A 8 11.59 7.09 -77.61
N SER A 9 12.00 6.11 -78.41
CA SER A 9 13.21 5.32 -78.11
C SER A 9 14.47 6.18 -78.06
N ARG A 10 14.61 7.16 -78.98
CA ARG A 10 15.73 8.10 -78.97
C ARG A 10 15.78 8.98 -77.72
N ARG A 11 14.62 9.44 -77.20
CA ARG A 11 14.55 10.18 -75.94
C ARG A 11 14.79 9.29 -74.72
N LEU A 12 14.40 8.01 -74.78
CA LEU A 12 14.66 7.04 -73.72
C LEU A 12 16.14 6.63 -73.63
N THR A 13 16.90 6.74 -74.73
CA THR A 13 18.35 6.44 -74.78
C THR A 13 19.20 7.70 -74.60
N ASP A 14 18.59 8.87 -74.42
CA ASP A 14 19.28 10.12 -74.17
C ASP A 14 19.89 10.07 -72.75
N PRO A 15 21.22 10.15 -72.61
CA PRO A 15 21.88 10.07 -71.31
C PRO A 15 21.41 11.17 -70.34
N ASP A 16 21.00 12.34 -70.84
CA ASP A 16 20.48 13.43 -70.02
C ASP A 16 19.08 13.10 -69.46
N PHE A 17 18.26 12.38 -70.23
CA PHE A 17 16.94 11.95 -69.80
C PHE A 17 17.02 10.80 -68.79
N GLN A 18 17.90 9.83 -69.03
CA GLN A 18 18.15 8.73 -68.09
C GLN A 18 18.73 9.24 -66.77
N GLY A 19 19.67 10.20 -66.82
CA GLY A 19 20.22 10.85 -65.63
C GLY A 19 19.13 11.50 -64.76
N LYS A 20 18.22 12.25 -65.38
CA LYS A 20 17.09 12.90 -64.67
C LYS A 20 16.10 11.91 -64.06
N ILE A 21 15.85 10.77 -64.72
CA ILE A 21 14.98 9.71 -64.16
C ILE A 21 15.65 9.04 -62.96
N VAL A 22 16.92 8.68 -63.11
CA VAL A 22 17.71 8.04 -62.04
C VAL A 22 17.77 8.97 -60.83
N GLU A 23 18.09 10.26 -61.03
CA GLU A 23 18.12 11.26 -59.96
C GLU A 23 16.78 11.37 -59.21
N ARG A 24 15.66 11.45 -59.93
CA ARG A 24 14.32 11.51 -59.32
C ARG A 24 13.95 10.22 -58.60
N SER A 25 14.30 9.06 -59.15
CA SER A 25 14.07 7.76 -58.50
C SER A 25 14.92 7.57 -57.23
N LEU A 26 16.14 8.14 -57.22
CA LEU A 26 17.02 8.13 -56.06
C LEU A 26 16.50 9.07 -54.96
N GLN A 27 16.08 10.28 -55.32
CA GLN A 27 15.46 11.24 -54.39
C GLN A 27 14.20 10.67 -53.74
N THR A 28 13.33 10.02 -54.51
CA THR A 28 12.11 9.38 -53.98
C THR A 28 12.44 8.20 -53.06
N SER A 29 13.45 7.39 -53.39
CA SER A 29 13.90 6.29 -52.53
C SER A 29 14.51 6.78 -51.21
N ILE A 30 15.30 7.86 -51.24
CA ILE A 30 15.86 8.50 -50.04
C ILE A 30 14.74 9.09 -49.18
N ALA A 31 13.76 9.76 -49.79
CA ALA A 31 12.62 10.31 -49.07
C ALA A 31 11.81 9.21 -48.37
N LEU A 32 11.56 8.09 -49.05
CA LEU A 32 10.85 6.94 -48.47
C LEU A 32 11.64 6.30 -47.32
N ALA A 33 12.96 6.15 -47.48
CA ALA A 33 13.84 5.66 -46.41
C ALA A 33 13.81 6.58 -45.18
N ALA A 34 13.84 7.90 -45.39
CA ALA A 34 13.73 8.87 -44.30
C ALA A 34 12.39 8.78 -43.57
N VAL A 35 11.29 8.59 -44.29
CA VAL A 35 9.95 8.37 -43.70
C VAL A 35 9.92 7.08 -42.88
N VAL A 36 10.48 5.97 -43.40
CA VAL A 36 10.54 4.70 -42.67
C VAL A 36 11.36 4.84 -41.39
N ILE A 37 12.51 5.52 -41.45
CA ILE A 37 13.33 5.78 -40.25
C ILE A 37 12.57 6.63 -39.25
N ALA A 38 11.89 7.69 -39.69
CA ALA A 38 11.09 8.54 -38.82
C ALA A 38 9.96 7.75 -38.12
N LEU A 39 9.25 6.89 -38.87
CA LEU A 39 8.22 6.01 -38.31
C LEU A 39 8.80 5.00 -37.32
N ALA A 40 9.95 4.41 -37.62
CA ALA A 40 10.64 3.48 -36.73
C ALA A 40 11.04 4.17 -35.41
N VAL A 41 11.55 5.40 -35.47
CA VAL A 41 11.89 6.20 -34.30
C VAL A 41 10.63 6.55 -33.49
N LEU A 42 9.53 6.94 -34.15
CA LEU A 42 8.27 7.22 -33.47
C LEU A 42 7.67 5.98 -32.80
N LEU A 43 7.76 4.81 -33.44
CA LEU A 43 7.31 3.54 -32.86
C LEU A 43 8.19 3.11 -31.68
N ALA A 44 9.51 3.20 -31.80
CA ALA A 44 10.43 2.92 -30.70
C ALA A 44 10.18 3.86 -29.52
N ARG A 45 9.95 5.15 -29.82
CA ARG A 45 9.57 6.15 -28.82
C ARG A 45 8.24 5.79 -28.15
N ALA A 46 7.22 5.45 -28.93
CA ALA A 46 5.94 5.01 -28.40
C ALA A 46 6.16 3.81 -27.47
N TRP A 47 6.92 2.80 -27.90
CA TRP A 47 7.31 1.58 -27.15
C TRP A 47 8.05 1.81 -25.84
N SER A 48 8.93 2.81 -25.77
CA SER A 48 9.63 3.15 -24.53
C SER A 48 8.78 3.96 -23.54
N TYR A 49 7.75 4.67 -24.01
CA TYR A 49 6.92 5.53 -23.15
C TYR A 49 5.55 4.94 -22.79
N HIS A 50 5.31 3.63 -22.99
CA HIS A 50 4.06 3.01 -22.53
C HIS A 50 3.98 3.18 -21.01
N PRO A 51 3.03 3.97 -20.48
CA PRO A 51 2.86 4.02 -19.04
C PRO A 51 2.41 2.63 -18.59
N LEU A 52 3.16 2.03 -17.67
CA LEU A 52 2.76 0.79 -17.03
C LEU A 52 1.32 0.93 -16.51
N PRO A 53 0.45 -0.08 -16.70
CA PRO A 53 -0.92 -0.01 -16.21
C PRO A 53 -0.90 0.21 -14.70
N LYS A 54 -1.47 1.34 -14.26
CA LYS A 54 -1.63 1.64 -12.83
C LYS A 54 -2.94 1.00 -12.38
N TYR A 55 -2.84 0.01 -11.52
CA TYR A 55 -4.00 -0.59 -10.86
C TYR A 55 -4.38 0.26 -9.65
N PHE A 56 -5.67 0.48 -9.46
CA PHE A 56 -6.21 1.21 -8.32
C PHE A 56 -7.42 0.46 -7.76
N PHE A 57 -7.50 0.41 -6.44
CA PHE A 57 -8.66 -0.09 -5.72
C PHE A 57 -9.66 1.05 -5.56
N VAL A 58 -10.93 0.75 -5.85
CA VAL A 58 -12.06 1.66 -5.71
C VAL A 58 -13.08 0.96 -4.82
N ASP A 59 -13.32 1.49 -3.63
CA ASP A 59 -14.28 0.97 -2.65
C ASP A 59 -15.65 1.67 -2.73
N GLY A 60 -15.78 2.71 -3.57
CA GLY A 60 -16.99 3.51 -3.75
C GLY A 60 -17.29 4.52 -2.64
N ILE A 61 -16.45 4.59 -1.59
CA ILE A 61 -16.63 5.47 -0.43
C ILE A 61 -15.44 6.43 -0.30
N ASN A 62 -14.22 5.91 -0.40
CA ASN A 62 -12.99 6.66 -0.30
C ASN A 62 -12.42 6.96 -1.70
N ALA A 63 -11.48 7.91 -1.75
CA ALA A 63 -10.75 8.20 -2.98
C ALA A 63 -10.02 6.94 -3.49
N PRO A 64 -9.93 6.72 -4.82
CA PRO A 64 -9.19 5.59 -5.38
C PRO A 64 -7.76 5.51 -4.85
N ARG A 65 -7.33 4.31 -4.45
CA ARG A 65 -5.98 4.06 -3.89
C ARG A 65 -5.16 3.18 -4.81
N PRO A 66 -3.85 3.42 -4.98
CA PRO A 66 -3.02 2.58 -5.84
C PRO A 66 -2.92 1.15 -5.30
N ALA A 67 -2.90 0.16 -6.20
CA ALA A 67 -2.65 -1.23 -5.81
C ALA A 67 -1.17 -1.40 -5.48
N ILE A 68 -0.86 -1.50 -4.19
CA ILE A 68 0.49 -1.73 -3.67
C ILE A 68 0.61 -3.21 -3.32
N ALA A 69 1.65 -3.87 -3.80
CA ALA A 69 1.88 -5.28 -3.53
C ALA A 69 2.04 -5.56 -2.02
N LEU A 70 1.56 -6.72 -1.57
CA LEU A 70 1.60 -7.12 -0.16
C LEU A 70 3.01 -7.25 0.41
N ASN A 71 4.01 -7.38 -0.46
CA ASN A 71 5.44 -7.46 -0.14
C ASN A 71 6.13 -6.08 -0.09
N SER A 72 5.38 -4.98 -0.12
CA SER A 72 5.91 -3.61 0.06
C SER A 72 5.27 -2.95 1.27
N PRO A 73 6.01 -2.15 2.06
CA PRO A 73 5.41 -1.34 3.12
C PRO A 73 4.40 -0.35 2.52
N ILE A 74 3.20 -0.29 3.10
CA ILE A 74 2.13 0.60 2.65
C ILE A 74 2.19 1.99 3.34
N LEU A 75 2.81 2.06 4.51
CA LEU A 75 2.99 3.26 5.32
C LEU A 75 4.48 3.58 5.47
N SER A 76 4.80 4.86 5.71
CA SER A 76 6.13 5.21 6.22
C SER A 76 6.34 4.54 7.58
N GLN A 77 7.60 4.36 8.01
CA GLN A 77 7.87 3.72 9.29
C GLN A 77 7.26 4.49 10.47
N GLU A 78 7.26 5.82 10.42
CA GLU A 78 6.68 6.68 11.45
C GLU A 78 5.15 6.56 11.50
N ASP A 79 4.50 6.57 10.34
CA ASP A 79 3.05 6.39 10.23
C ASP A 79 2.63 4.99 10.68
N PHE A 80 3.41 3.98 10.31
CA PHE A 80 3.20 2.60 10.74
C PHE A 80 3.28 2.48 12.26
N LEU A 81 4.35 2.96 12.89
CA LEU A 81 4.49 2.89 14.35
C LEU A 81 3.39 3.67 15.07
N SER A 82 3.01 4.84 14.54
CA SER A 82 1.91 5.64 15.08
C SER A 82 0.56 4.91 14.96
N TRP A 83 0.31 4.25 13.84
CA TRP A 83 -0.87 3.41 13.63
C TRP A 83 -0.91 2.26 14.63
N VAL A 84 0.22 1.57 14.83
CA VAL A 84 0.32 0.46 15.79
C VAL A 84 0.03 0.94 17.21
N ILE A 85 0.65 2.03 17.65
CA ILE A 85 0.41 2.60 19.00
C ILE A 85 -1.07 2.94 19.17
N LYS A 86 -1.66 3.67 18.21
CA LYS A 86 -3.06 4.12 18.26
C LYS A 86 -4.02 2.96 18.45
N TRP A 87 -3.92 1.93 17.63
CA TRP A 87 -4.88 0.82 17.64
C TRP A 87 -4.59 -0.22 18.72
N SER A 88 -3.34 -0.38 19.13
CA SER A 88 -2.97 -1.28 20.23
C SER A 88 -3.36 -0.71 21.61
N LEU A 89 -3.38 0.63 21.77
CA LEU A 89 -3.80 1.27 23.01
C LEU A 89 -5.32 1.51 23.08
N LYS A 90 -6.04 1.42 21.96
CA LYS A 90 -7.50 1.65 21.94
C LYS A 90 -8.27 0.73 22.89
N PRO A 91 -7.98 -0.58 23.01
CA PRO A 91 -8.66 -1.46 23.96
C PRO A 91 -8.38 -1.13 25.44
N TYR A 92 -7.27 -0.46 25.73
CA TYR A 92 -6.89 -0.03 27.09
C TYR A 92 -7.46 1.35 27.46
N ASN A 93 -8.01 2.08 26.48
CA ASN A 93 -8.66 3.38 26.62
C ASN A 93 -10.19 3.22 26.61
N ILE A 94 -10.74 2.65 27.68
CA ILE A 94 -12.16 2.29 27.79
C ILE A 94 -12.75 2.70 29.14
N ASN A 95 -14.07 2.81 29.21
CA ASN A 95 -14.78 3.13 30.46
C ASN A 95 -15.92 2.14 30.75
N TYR A 96 -16.30 2.02 32.02
CA TYR A 96 -17.33 1.08 32.47
C TYR A 96 -18.70 1.19 31.77
N ARG A 97 -19.04 2.36 31.19
CA ARG A 97 -20.35 2.63 30.57
C ARG A 97 -20.37 2.28 29.08
N ASP A 98 -19.35 2.73 28.37
CA ASP A 98 -19.28 2.73 26.90
C ASP A 98 -18.32 1.64 26.36
N TYR A 99 -17.78 0.77 27.22
CA TYR A 99 -16.84 -0.27 26.82
C TYR A 99 -17.30 -1.15 25.64
N PRO A 100 -18.59 -1.53 25.46
CA PRO A 100 -18.95 -2.42 24.36
C PRO A 100 -18.71 -1.77 22.99
N SER A 101 -19.05 -0.48 22.84
CA SER A 101 -18.83 0.25 21.59
C SER A 101 -17.35 0.59 21.39
N GLN A 102 -16.64 0.92 22.47
CA GLN A 102 -15.20 1.21 22.42
C GLN A 102 -14.37 -0.01 22.05
N LEU A 103 -14.70 -1.18 22.60
CA LEU A 103 -14.05 -2.45 22.26
C LEU A 103 -14.40 -2.90 20.84
N ASN A 104 -15.65 -2.71 20.39
CA ASN A 104 -16.01 -2.98 19.00
C ASN A 104 -15.20 -2.11 18.02
N ALA A 105 -15.10 -0.81 18.29
CA ALA A 105 -14.29 0.11 17.49
C ALA A 105 -12.77 -0.18 17.57
N ALA A 106 -12.28 -0.76 18.67
CA ALA A 106 -10.90 -1.19 18.75
C ALA A 106 -10.66 -2.45 17.89
N GLY A 107 -11.60 -3.41 17.93
CA GLY A 107 -11.50 -4.68 17.22
C GLY A 107 -11.49 -4.57 15.69
N SER A 108 -11.96 -3.47 15.10
CA SER A 108 -11.99 -3.31 13.63
C SER A 108 -10.60 -3.25 12.97
N HIS A 109 -9.54 -3.04 13.73
CA HIS A 109 -8.15 -3.04 13.24
C HIS A 109 -7.36 -4.31 13.63
N PHE A 110 -8.08 -5.31 14.14
CA PHE A 110 -7.52 -6.61 14.51
C PHE A 110 -8.09 -7.66 13.57
N THR A 111 -7.28 -8.68 13.30
CA THR A 111 -7.82 -9.94 12.79
C THR A 111 -8.68 -10.61 13.87
N ILE A 112 -9.59 -11.49 13.48
CA ILE A 112 -10.43 -12.25 14.44
C ILE A 112 -9.55 -12.98 15.47
N ASN A 113 -8.46 -13.60 15.01
CA ASN A 113 -7.53 -14.32 15.89
C ASN A 113 -6.80 -13.35 16.85
N GLY A 114 -6.29 -12.23 16.34
CA GLY A 114 -5.60 -11.23 17.17
C GLY A 114 -6.50 -10.55 18.19
N TRP A 115 -7.76 -10.31 17.82
CA TRP A 115 -8.74 -9.81 18.78
C TRP A 115 -9.00 -10.82 19.90
N ASN A 116 -9.11 -12.10 19.55
CA ASN A 116 -9.30 -13.17 20.51
C ASN A 116 -8.09 -13.31 21.46
N THR A 117 -6.85 -13.11 21.00
CA THR A 117 -5.68 -13.16 21.90
C THR A 117 -5.75 -12.07 22.97
N PHE A 118 -6.12 -10.85 22.57
CA PHE A 118 -6.32 -9.74 23.52
C PHE A 118 -7.49 -10.01 24.46
N ALA A 119 -8.63 -10.43 23.91
CA ALA A 119 -9.83 -10.69 24.70
C ALA A 119 -9.59 -11.78 25.75
N GLN A 120 -8.84 -12.83 25.41
CA GLN A 120 -8.46 -13.87 26.35
C GLN A 120 -7.62 -13.31 27.51
N SER A 121 -6.54 -12.56 27.25
CA SER A 121 -5.73 -11.98 28.33
C SER A 121 -6.56 -11.01 29.18
N PHE A 122 -7.35 -10.14 28.53
CA PHE A 122 -8.12 -9.12 29.22
C PHE A 122 -9.26 -9.68 30.08
N VAL A 123 -9.90 -10.76 29.64
CA VAL A 123 -10.96 -11.44 30.39
C VAL A 123 -10.39 -12.37 31.47
N GLN A 124 -9.35 -13.14 31.19
CA GLN A 124 -8.75 -14.08 32.15
C GLN A 124 -8.17 -13.36 33.37
N ASP A 125 -7.58 -12.18 33.20
CA ASP A 125 -7.05 -11.37 34.30
C ASP A 125 -8.16 -10.73 35.19
N GLY A 126 -9.42 -10.88 34.78
CA GLY A 126 -10.57 -10.29 35.45
C GLY A 126 -10.64 -8.76 35.33
N ASN A 127 -9.84 -8.16 34.44
CA ASN A 127 -9.73 -6.70 34.29
C ASN A 127 -11.07 -6.08 33.88
N LEU A 128 -11.78 -6.71 32.95
CA LEU A 128 -13.11 -6.24 32.53
C LEU A 128 -14.13 -6.27 33.67
N ALA A 129 -14.14 -7.35 34.46
CA ALA A 129 -15.07 -7.50 35.58
C ALA A 129 -14.79 -6.45 36.67
N LYS A 130 -13.52 -6.28 37.05
CA LYS A 130 -13.08 -5.26 38.02
C LYS A 130 -13.43 -3.85 37.56
N MET A 131 -13.20 -3.54 36.28
CA MET A 131 -13.55 -2.23 35.71
C MET A 131 -15.05 -1.95 35.81
N LYS A 132 -15.90 -2.95 35.53
CA LYS A 132 -17.36 -2.81 35.61
C LYS A 132 -17.85 -2.65 37.04
N GLU A 133 -17.37 -3.49 37.96
CA GLU A 133 -17.78 -3.48 39.36
C GLU A 133 -17.36 -2.18 40.07
N ALA A 134 -16.12 -1.76 39.88
CA ALA A 134 -15.58 -0.53 40.47
C ALA A 134 -15.89 0.73 39.66
N LYS A 135 -16.66 0.62 38.56
CA LYS A 135 -17.02 1.74 37.66
C LYS A 135 -15.82 2.58 37.23
N LEU A 136 -14.74 1.92 36.83
CA LEU A 136 -13.49 2.57 36.48
C LEU A 136 -13.54 3.18 35.07
N LEU A 137 -12.85 4.30 34.91
CA LEU A 137 -12.43 4.85 33.64
C LEU A 137 -10.95 4.51 33.46
N CYS A 138 -10.60 3.83 32.38
CA CYS A 138 -9.23 3.47 32.07
C CYS A 138 -8.71 4.24 30.87
N TYR A 139 -7.49 4.76 30.98
CA TYR A 139 -6.76 5.37 29.88
C TYR A 139 -5.32 4.87 29.85
N ALA A 140 -4.73 4.87 28.66
CA ALA A 140 -3.40 4.34 28.41
C ALA A 140 -2.59 5.25 27.50
N GLN A 141 -1.32 5.46 27.87
CA GLN A 141 -0.41 6.39 27.21
C GLN A 141 0.96 5.74 27.00
N PRO A 142 1.58 5.86 25.82
CA PRO A 142 2.92 5.33 25.60
C PRO A 142 3.93 6.13 26.43
N THR A 143 4.85 5.45 27.11
CA THR A 143 5.88 6.11 27.92
C THR A 143 7.19 6.28 27.15
N ARG A 144 7.38 5.53 26.07
CA ARG A 144 8.51 5.64 25.13
C ARG A 144 8.06 5.37 23.69
N ALA A 145 8.90 5.73 22.74
CA ALA A 145 8.71 5.44 21.33
C ALA A 145 8.63 3.93 21.06
N ALA A 146 7.80 3.54 20.09
CA ALA A 146 7.72 2.17 19.63
C ALA A 146 8.91 1.79 18.74
N THR A 147 9.27 0.51 18.79
CA THR A 147 10.39 -0.04 18.04
C THR A 147 9.98 -1.33 17.34
N ILE A 148 10.41 -1.49 16.08
CA ILE A 148 10.26 -2.76 15.36
C ILE A 148 11.36 -3.68 15.87
N ARG A 149 10.97 -4.80 16.50
CA ARG A 149 11.89 -5.82 17.00
C ARG A 149 12.27 -6.82 15.93
N GLN A 150 11.31 -7.18 15.11
CA GLN A 150 11.47 -8.16 14.06
C GLN A 150 10.59 -7.80 12.87
N GLN A 151 11.13 -8.01 11.69
CA GLN A 151 10.40 -7.98 10.43
C GLN A 151 10.67 -9.30 9.71
N SER A 152 9.61 -9.93 9.21
CA SER A 152 9.70 -11.20 8.50
C SER A 152 8.63 -11.30 7.42
N MET A 153 8.77 -12.27 6.52
CA MET A 153 7.75 -12.61 5.54
C MET A 153 7.18 -13.98 5.89
N VAL A 154 5.87 -14.06 6.11
CA VAL A 154 5.16 -15.32 6.40
C VAL A 154 4.05 -15.46 5.38
N ASN A 155 4.01 -16.58 4.65
CA ASN A 155 3.04 -16.87 3.60
C ASN A 155 2.90 -15.78 2.52
N GLY A 156 3.97 -15.00 2.26
CA GLY A 156 3.95 -13.91 1.28
C GLY A 156 3.45 -12.55 1.81
N HIS A 157 3.11 -12.47 3.09
CA HIS A 157 2.72 -11.24 3.78
C HIS A 157 3.88 -10.71 4.63
N HIS A 158 4.03 -9.39 4.75
CA HIS A 158 4.96 -8.81 5.74
C HIS A 158 4.37 -8.95 7.14
N HIS A 159 5.21 -9.40 8.06
CA HIS A 159 4.94 -9.56 9.47
C HIS A 159 5.91 -8.69 10.27
N TYR A 160 5.37 -7.90 11.18
CA TYR A 160 6.12 -6.99 12.04
C TYR A 160 5.83 -7.32 13.50
N VAL A 161 6.89 -7.38 14.31
CA VAL A 161 6.79 -7.44 15.77
C VAL A 161 7.21 -6.08 16.30
N VAL A 162 6.26 -5.34 16.87
CA VAL A 162 6.45 -4.01 17.43
C VAL A 162 6.36 -4.09 18.94
N GLN A 163 7.27 -3.40 19.62
CA GLN A 163 7.25 -3.29 21.08
C GLN A 163 7.33 -1.84 21.54
N PHE A 164 6.53 -1.53 22.57
CA PHE A 164 6.58 -0.24 23.25
C PHE A 164 6.06 -0.34 24.69
N PRO A 165 6.65 0.39 25.64
CA PRO A 165 6.11 0.51 26.98
C PRO A 165 4.99 1.56 27.04
N PHE A 166 3.99 1.31 27.86
CA PHE A 166 2.88 2.22 28.13
C PHE A 166 2.45 2.14 29.59
N VAL A 167 1.82 3.19 30.09
CA VAL A 167 1.17 3.19 31.39
C VAL A 167 -0.33 3.12 31.16
N GLN A 168 -1.01 2.24 31.89
CA GLN A 168 -2.47 2.21 31.98
C GLN A 168 -2.87 2.70 33.36
N THR A 169 -3.72 3.71 33.39
CA THR A 169 -4.32 4.22 34.62
C THR A 169 -5.82 3.94 34.58
N CYS A 170 -6.34 3.34 35.64
CA CYS A 170 -7.77 3.14 35.85
C CYS A 170 -8.19 3.84 37.13
N GLU A 171 -9.18 4.72 37.03
CA GLU A 171 -9.59 5.58 38.14
C GLU A 171 -11.11 5.69 38.30
N ASN A 172 -11.53 6.03 39.50
CA ASN A 172 -12.85 6.55 39.84
C ASN A 172 -12.72 7.61 40.95
N VAL A 173 -13.82 8.01 41.57
CA VAL A 173 -13.82 9.03 42.64
C VAL A 173 -13.04 8.67 43.90
N ASN A 174 -12.74 7.38 44.14
CA ASN A 174 -12.15 6.87 45.39
C ASN A 174 -10.82 6.14 45.19
N VAL A 175 -10.54 5.66 43.98
CA VAL A 175 -9.44 4.75 43.67
C VAL A 175 -8.78 5.22 42.38
N GLU A 176 -7.45 5.28 42.40
CA GLU A 176 -6.61 5.44 41.22
C GLU A 176 -5.57 4.32 41.24
N SER A 177 -5.44 3.60 40.13
CA SER A 177 -4.46 2.54 39.97
C SER A 177 -3.75 2.69 38.63
N SER A 178 -2.42 2.78 38.67
CA SER A 178 -1.58 2.86 37.48
C SER A 178 -0.66 1.65 37.38
N GLN A 179 -0.53 1.10 36.18
CA GLN A 179 0.33 -0.05 35.88
C GLN A 179 1.17 0.24 34.64
N THR A 180 2.47 -0.02 34.74
CA THR A 180 3.39 0.07 33.59
C THR A 180 3.49 -1.29 32.92
N LEU A 181 3.20 -1.30 31.61
CA LEU A 181 3.12 -2.49 30.78
C LEU A 181 4.01 -2.34 29.56
N ILE A 182 4.44 -3.47 28.99
CA ILE A 182 5.09 -3.53 27.68
C ILE A 182 4.14 -4.23 26.73
N ALA A 183 3.72 -3.52 25.68
CA ALA A 183 2.96 -4.09 24.58
C ALA A 183 3.92 -4.81 23.61
N THR A 184 3.61 -6.06 23.28
CA THR A 184 4.17 -6.79 22.14
C THR A 184 3.06 -7.01 21.14
N VAL A 185 3.20 -6.38 19.97
CA VAL A 185 2.17 -6.32 18.94
C VAL A 185 2.69 -6.98 17.67
N HIS A 186 1.94 -7.97 17.19
CA HIS A 186 2.18 -8.58 15.89
C HIS A 186 1.22 -7.94 14.88
N VAL A 187 1.78 -7.47 13.77
CA VAL A 187 1.04 -6.79 12.72
C VAL A 187 1.39 -7.44 11.41
N GLU A 188 0.38 -7.74 10.61
CA GLU A 188 0.57 -8.32 9.29
C GLU A 188 -0.04 -7.45 8.20
N ARG A 189 0.51 -7.54 7.00
CA ARG A 189 -0.11 -7.03 5.77
C ARG A 189 -1.28 -7.94 5.40
N VAL A 190 -2.47 -7.36 5.24
CA VAL A 190 -3.69 -8.06 4.83
C VAL A 190 -4.20 -7.50 3.50
N ASP A 191 -4.82 -8.38 2.72
CA ASP A 191 -5.57 -8.04 1.50
C ASP A 191 -7.06 -8.29 1.78
N ASP A 192 -7.60 -7.52 2.70
CA ASP A 192 -8.97 -7.67 3.18
C ASP A 192 -9.74 -6.35 2.99
N ALA A 193 -10.95 -6.43 2.45
CA ALA A 193 -11.83 -5.29 2.28
C ALA A 193 -12.26 -4.69 3.63
N ASP A 194 -12.33 -5.51 4.68
CA ASP A 194 -12.66 -5.07 6.04
C ASP A 194 -11.50 -4.30 6.68
N HIS A 195 -10.29 -4.38 6.12
CA HIS A 195 -9.11 -3.69 6.59
C HIS A 195 -8.54 -2.78 5.49
N PRO A 196 -9.18 -1.62 5.21
CA PRO A 196 -8.77 -0.72 4.13
C PRO A 196 -7.39 -0.08 4.31
N ASP A 197 -6.82 -0.11 5.53
CA ASP A 197 -5.44 0.29 5.81
C ASP A 197 -4.42 -0.74 5.26
N GLY A 198 -4.89 -1.95 4.91
CA GLY A 198 -4.13 -3.09 4.44
C GLY A 198 -3.19 -3.69 5.50
N ILE A 199 -3.33 -3.29 6.76
CA ILE A 199 -2.61 -3.88 7.89
C ILE A 199 -3.61 -4.20 8.99
N ALA A 200 -3.36 -5.29 9.71
CA ALA A 200 -4.19 -5.72 10.82
C ALA A 200 -3.31 -6.25 11.97
N ILE A 201 -3.77 -6.06 13.19
CA ILE A 201 -3.13 -6.63 14.38
C ILE A 201 -3.51 -8.11 14.49
N THR A 202 -2.51 -8.99 14.47
CA THR A 202 -2.67 -10.45 14.56
C THR A 202 -2.48 -10.98 15.97
N GLN A 203 -1.81 -10.22 16.82
CA GLN A 203 -1.64 -10.56 18.22
C GLN A 203 -1.33 -9.29 19.02
N LEU A 204 -1.94 -9.16 20.19
CA LEU A 204 -1.62 -8.13 21.16
C LEU A 204 -1.48 -8.79 22.53
N VAL A 205 -0.29 -8.67 23.11
CA VAL A 205 0.01 -9.14 24.45
C VAL A 205 0.63 -7.99 25.24
N ALA A 206 0.12 -7.72 26.43
CA ALA A 206 0.72 -6.79 27.37
C ALA A 206 1.23 -7.53 28.60
N SER A 207 2.48 -7.29 28.95
CA SER A 207 3.11 -7.88 30.13
C SER A 207 3.55 -6.78 31.09
N PRO A 208 3.48 -7.00 32.43
CA PRO A 208 4.10 -6.11 33.40
C PRO A 208 5.58 -5.89 33.09
N GLN A 209 6.02 -4.62 33.23
CA GLN A 209 7.43 -4.26 33.09
C GLN A 209 8.25 -4.71 34.30
#